data_AF-A0A925ZQD8-F1
#
_entry.id   AF-A0A925ZQD8-F1
#
_cell.length_a   1.000
_cell.length_b   1.000
_cell.length_c   1.000
_cell.angle_alpha   90.00
_cell.angle_beta   90.00
_cell.angle_gamma   90.00
#
_symmetry.space_group_name_H-M   'P 1'
#
loop_
_entity.id
_entity.type
_entity.pdbx_description
1 polymer ?
#
loop_
_entity_poly.entity_id
_entity_poly.type
_entity_poly.pdbx_seq_one_letter_code
_entity_poly.pdbx_strand_id
1 'polypeptide(L)'
;RGAEALGRLATLFELLGRSDAASPGAAIRRVVESHYAEYATRSFTNADVRKEDLEHLAAYAERWGSSREFLAELALFEGLAAENVVGASAPDDKLVLSTIHQAKGLEWPITFVLWLVDGRFPTAQSMRVAAELEEERRMFYVATTRAADELYLCYPTIEHGKDGPATLMRPSRFLLEIDAPPAVFERWQISEEPEGSGG
;
A
#
# COMPACT_ATOMS: atom_id res chain seq x y z
N ARG A 1 -33.27 16.85 -16.70
CA ARG A 1 -31.98 16.42 -16.12
C ARG A 1 -32.13 15.16 -15.24
N GLY A 2 -33.02 15.14 -14.23
CA GLY A 2 -33.21 13.94 -13.37
C GLY A 2 -33.78 12.71 -14.09
N ALA A 3 -34.83 12.87 -14.90
CA ALA A 3 -35.47 11.76 -15.62
C ALA A 3 -34.53 11.07 -16.63
N GLU A 4 -33.65 11.83 -17.27
CA GLU A 4 -32.66 11.32 -18.24
C GLU A 4 -31.53 10.53 -17.54
N ALA A 5 -31.07 11.01 -16.37
CA ALA A 5 -30.09 10.30 -15.57
C ALA A 5 -30.65 8.98 -15.00
N LEU A 6 -31.90 8.99 -14.54
CA LEU A 6 -32.61 7.78 -14.11
C LEU A 6 -32.81 6.80 -15.28
N GLY A 7 -33.10 7.31 -16.48
CA GLY A 7 -33.19 6.49 -17.69
C GLY A 7 -31.87 5.79 -18.03
N ARG A 8 -30.74 6.51 -17.97
CA ARG A 8 -29.41 5.90 -18.18
C ARG A 8 -29.09 4.81 -17.15
N LEU A 9 -29.43 5.06 -15.88
CA LEU A 9 -29.22 4.10 -14.80
C LEU A 9 -30.09 2.85 -14.97
N ALA A 10 -31.36 3.01 -15.37
CA ALA A 10 -32.25 1.89 -15.66
C ALA A 10 -31.72 1.03 -16.80
N THR A 11 -31.26 1.66 -17.89
CA THR A 11 -30.60 0.96 -19.01
C THR A 11 -29.36 0.20 -18.54
N LEU A 12 -28.53 0.77 -17.66
CA LEU A 12 -27.38 0.07 -17.10
C LEU A 12 -27.80 -1.19 -16.33
N PHE A 13 -28.81 -1.10 -15.46
CA PHE A 13 -29.28 -2.26 -14.70
C PHE A 13 -29.88 -3.35 -15.59
N GLU A 14 -30.64 -2.98 -16.64
CA GLU A 14 -31.12 -3.95 -17.63
C GLU A 14 -29.96 -4.62 -18.38
N LEU A 15 -28.93 -3.87 -18.72
CA LEU A 15 -27.75 -4.37 -19.41
C LEU A 15 -26.85 -5.25 -18.53
N LEU A 16 -26.80 -5.00 -17.22
CA LEU A 16 -26.11 -5.84 -16.23
C LEU A 16 -26.93 -7.08 -15.85
N GLY A 17 -28.25 -7.03 -15.98
CA GLY A 17 -29.15 -8.16 -15.72
C GLY A 17 -29.25 -9.17 -16.88
N ARG A 18 -28.67 -8.88 -18.04
CA ARG A 18 -28.57 -9.83 -19.16
C ARG A 18 -27.42 -10.81 -18.91
N SER A 19 -27.67 -12.09 -19.21
CA SER A 19 -26.74 -13.21 -19.03
C SER A 19 -25.36 -13.00 -19.68
N ASP A 20 -25.28 -12.08 -20.65
CA ASP A 20 -24.09 -11.72 -21.42
C ASP A 20 -23.10 -10.86 -20.62
N ALA A 21 -23.50 -10.33 -19.45
CA ALA A 21 -22.59 -9.79 -18.43
C ALA A 21 -22.06 -10.91 -17.52
N ALA A 22 -21.76 -12.07 -18.12
CA ALA A 22 -21.47 -13.33 -17.42
C ALA A 22 -20.28 -13.21 -16.45
N SER A 23 -19.27 -12.41 -16.79
CA SER A 23 -18.14 -12.17 -15.90
C SER A 23 -18.27 -10.81 -15.19
N PRO A 24 -17.85 -10.72 -13.91
CA PRO A 24 -17.79 -9.45 -13.21
C PRO A 24 -16.83 -8.47 -13.88
N GLY A 25 -15.81 -8.94 -14.60
CA GLY A 25 -14.95 -8.09 -15.43
C GLY A 25 -15.71 -7.33 -16.51
N ALA A 26 -16.56 -8.02 -17.29
CA ALA A 26 -17.40 -7.39 -18.30
C ALA A 26 -18.40 -6.39 -17.68
N ALA A 27 -18.95 -6.72 -16.50
CA ALA A 27 -19.83 -5.82 -15.76
C ALA A 27 -19.11 -4.52 -15.33
N ILE A 28 -17.89 -4.62 -14.81
CA ILE A 28 -17.07 -3.46 -14.41
C ILE A 28 -16.79 -2.57 -15.60
N ARG A 29 -16.28 -3.10 -16.72
CA ARG A 29 -16.01 -2.29 -17.92
C ARG A 29 -17.25 -1.57 -18.41
N ARG A 30 -18.40 -2.25 -18.42
CA ARG A 30 -19.66 -1.65 -18.85
C ARG A 30 -20.09 -0.49 -17.94
N VAL A 31 -19.95 -0.61 -16.62
CA VAL A 31 -20.21 0.50 -15.68
C VAL A 31 -19.25 1.65 -15.94
N VAL A 32 -17.97 1.35 -16.20
CA VAL A 32 -16.94 2.36 -16.46
C VAL A 32 -17.26 3.13 -17.74
N GLU A 33 -17.47 2.43 -18.86
CA GLU A 33 -17.75 3.03 -20.16
C GLU A 33 -19.05 3.85 -20.17
N SER A 34 -20.10 3.34 -19.53
CA SER A 34 -21.44 3.94 -19.65
C SER A 34 -21.72 5.06 -18.65
N HIS A 35 -21.04 5.07 -17.50
CA HIS A 35 -21.38 5.98 -16.39
C HIS A 35 -20.15 6.60 -15.71
N TYR A 36 -19.16 5.79 -15.32
CA TYR A 36 -18.08 6.31 -14.47
C TYR A 36 -17.05 7.15 -15.24
N ALA A 37 -16.75 6.85 -16.50
CA ALA A 37 -15.68 7.51 -17.24
C ALA A 37 -15.89 9.02 -17.40
N GLU A 38 -17.12 9.45 -17.75
CA GLU A 38 -17.46 10.87 -17.85
C GLU A 38 -17.39 11.56 -16.47
N TYR A 39 -17.94 10.90 -15.45
CA TYR A 39 -17.87 11.39 -14.07
C TYR A 39 -16.42 11.57 -13.61
N ALA A 40 -15.56 10.58 -13.86
CA ALA A 40 -14.18 10.60 -13.44
C ALA A 40 -13.42 11.77 -14.06
N THR A 41 -13.57 11.98 -15.38
CA THR A 41 -12.94 13.10 -16.10
C THR A 41 -13.43 14.47 -15.61
N ARG A 42 -14.67 14.56 -15.14
CA ARG A 42 -15.24 15.82 -14.64
C ARG A 42 -14.93 16.11 -13.18
N SER A 43 -14.71 15.06 -12.37
CA SER A 43 -14.61 15.17 -10.92
C SER A 43 -13.20 15.00 -10.37
N PHE A 44 -12.26 14.44 -11.14
CA PHE A 44 -10.91 14.16 -10.65
C PHE A 44 -9.83 14.59 -11.64
N THR A 45 -8.70 15.06 -11.10
CA THR A 45 -7.50 15.42 -11.88
C THR A 45 -6.70 14.19 -12.33
N ASN A 46 -6.85 13.05 -11.66
CA ASN A 46 -6.21 11.79 -11.98
C ASN A 46 -7.15 10.78 -12.67
N ALA A 47 -8.09 11.28 -13.50
CA ALA A 47 -9.15 10.47 -14.09
C ALA A 47 -8.63 9.27 -14.90
N ASP A 48 -7.53 9.43 -15.62
CA ASP A 48 -6.99 8.37 -16.48
C ASP A 48 -6.38 7.23 -15.66
N VAL A 49 -5.62 7.56 -14.60
CA VAL A 49 -5.10 6.57 -13.63
C VAL A 49 -6.24 5.78 -13.00
N ARG A 50 -7.31 6.45 -12.57
CA ARG A 50 -8.47 5.77 -11.97
C ARG A 50 -9.19 4.83 -12.95
N LYS A 51 -9.22 5.17 -14.24
CA LYS A 51 -9.81 4.30 -15.27
C LYS A 51 -8.91 3.08 -15.51
N GLU A 52 -7.60 3.27 -15.50
CA GLU A 52 -6.61 2.20 -15.60
C GLU A 52 -6.71 1.22 -14.41
N ASP A 53 -6.84 1.73 -13.18
CA ASP A 53 -7.07 0.89 -11.98
C ASP A 53 -8.34 0.03 -12.11
N LEU A 54 -9.40 0.61 -12.66
CA LEU A 54 -10.67 -0.09 -12.87
C LEU A 54 -10.60 -1.10 -14.03
N GLU A 55 -9.75 -0.87 -15.02
CA GLU A 55 -9.45 -1.86 -16.07
C GLU A 55 -8.64 -3.03 -15.48
N HIS A 56 -7.66 -2.76 -14.62
CA HIS A 56 -6.96 -3.82 -13.88
C HIS A 56 -7.90 -4.63 -13.00
N LEU A 57 -8.83 -3.97 -12.30
CA LEU A 57 -9.87 -4.65 -11.53
C LEU A 57 -10.79 -5.48 -12.43
N ALA A 58 -11.16 -4.98 -13.60
CA ALA A 58 -11.99 -5.70 -14.56
C ALA A 58 -11.28 -6.95 -15.10
N ALA A 59 -10.02 -6.81 -15.52
CA ALA A 59 -9.20 -7.93 -15.97
C ALA A 59 -8.97 -8.95 -14.84
N TYR A 60 -8.73 -8.48 -13.61
CA TYR A 60 -8.66 -9.35 -12.44
C TYR A 60 -9.97 -10.11 -12.27
N ALA A 61 -11.12 -9.46 -12.42
CA ALA A 61 -12.44 -10.06 -12.20
C ALA A 61 -12.89 -11.06 -13.29
N GLU A 62 -12.22 -11.16 -14.45
CA GLU A 62 -12.62 -12.07 -15.54
C GLU A 62 -12.54 -13.56 -15.20
N ARG A 63 -11.71 -13.93 -14.22
CA ARG A 63 -11.53 -15.32 -13.76
C ARG A 63 -12.76 -15.89 -13.05
N TRP A 64 -13.72 -15.06 -12.66
CA TRP A 64 -14.96 -15.51 -12.03
C TRP A 64 -16.11 -15.56 -13.02
N GLY A 65 -16.92 -16.62 -12.93
CA GLY A 65 -18.11 -16.81 -13.76
C GLY A 65 -19.36 -16.11 -13.24
N SER A 66 -19.27 -15.44 -12.08
CA SER A 66 -20.36 -14.63 -11.55
C SER A 66 -19.86 -13.54 -10.60
N SER A 67 -20.60 -12.42 -10.52
CA SER A 67 -20.30 -11.35 -9.56
C SER A 67 -20.43 -11.81 -8.11
N ARG A 68 -21.29 -12.81 -7.83
CA ARG A 68 -21.44 -13.37 -6.47
C ARG A 68 -20.15 -14.06 -6.02
N GLU A 69 -19.56 -14.90 -6.86
CA GLU A 69 -18.31 -15.59 -6.55
C GLU A 69 -17.16 -14.62 -6.38
N PHE A 70 -17.05 -13.63 -7.28
CA PHE A 70 -16.04 -12.58 -7.17
C PHE A 70 -16.16 -11.79 -5.88
N LEU A 71 -17.37 -11.35 -5.50
CA LEU A 71 -17.59 -10.58 -4.27
C LEU A 71 -17.36 -11.43 -3.01
N ALA A 72 -17.67 -12.72 -3.06
CA ALA A 72 -17.39 -13.64 -1.96
C ALA A 72 -15.87 -13.80 -1.75
N GLU A 73 -15.10 -13.95 -2.83
CA GLU A 73 -13.64 -14.00 -2.76
C GLU A 73 -13.06 -12.68 -2.26
N LEU A 74 -13.53 -11.55 -2.81
CA LEU A 74 -13.08 -10.23 -2.41
C LEU A 74 -13.35 -9.94 -0.93
N ALA A 75 -14.43 -10.49 -0.37
CA ALA A 75 -14.76 -10.37 1.05
C ALA A 75 -13.83 -11.19 1.97
N LEU A 76 -13.13 -12.20 1.43
CA LEU A 76 -12.12 -12.98 2.16
C LEU A 76 -10.75 -12.30 2.17
N PHE A 77 -10.50 -11.34 1.27
CA PHE A 77 -9.29 -10.51 1.31
C PHE A 77 -9.39 -9.52 2.48
N GLU A 78 -8.73 -9.84 3.60
CA GLU A 78 -8.45 -8.85 4.64
C GLU A 78 -7.42 -7.84 4.13
N GLY A 79 -7.84 -6.59 3.97
CA GLY A 79 -6.94 -5.48 3.63
C GLY A 79 -6.74 -5.28 2.13
N LEU A 80 -7.80 -4.89 1.42
CA LEU A 80 -7.71 -4.25 0.10
C LEU A 80 -7.03 -2.87 0.22
N ALA A 81 -5.79 -2.83 0.69
CA ALA A 81 -4.90 -1.72 0.45
C ALA A 81 -4.51 -1.83 -1.02
N ALA A 82 -4.63 -0.72 -1.76
CA ALA A 82 -4.30 -0.66 -3.18
C ALA A 82 -2.87 -1.15 -3.43
N GLU A 83 -2.72 -2.43 -3.75
CA GLU A 83 -1.52 -2.93 -4.40
C GLU A 83 -1.56 -2.35 -5.82
N ASN A 84 -0.71 -1.36 -6.06
CA ASN A 84 -0.39 -0.95 -7.41
C ASN A 84 0.26 -2.17 -8.09
N VAL A 85 -0.54 -2.97 -8.80
CA VAL A 85 -0.03 -4.02 -9.68
C VAL A 85 0.58 -3.29 -10.87
N VAL A 86 1.82 -2.83 -10.71
CA VAL A 86 2.63 -2.38 -11.84
C VAL A 86 2.85 -3.61 -12.71
N GLY A 87 2.36 -3.54 -13.96
CA GLY A 87 2.43 -4.62 -14.94
C GLY A 87 3.82 -5.24 -14.98
N ALA A 88 3.89 -6.54 -14.71
CA ALA A 88 5.14 -7.19 -14.36
C ALA A 88 5.72 -8.03 -15.51
N SER A 89 6.96 -7.70 -15.87
CA SER A 89 7.98 -8.65 -16.31
C SER A 89 8.24 -9.74 -15.25
N ALA A 90 9.08 -10.73 -15.60
CA ALA A 90 9.29 -11.99 -14.86
C ALA A 90 9.28 -11.87 -13.31
N PRO A 91 8.71 -12.86 -12.60
CA PRO A 91 8.49 -12.81 -11.15
C PRO A 91 9.73 -12.58 -10.28
N ASP A 92 10.94 -12.82 -10.80
CA ASP A 92 12.19 -12.81 -10.01
C ASP A 92 12.82 -11.42 -9.81
N ASP A 93 12.40 -10.38 -10.52
CA ASP A 93 13.02 -9.03 -10.42
C ASP A 93 12.12 -8.02 -9.67
N LYS A 94 11.43 -8.46 -8.62
CA LYS A 94 10.48 -7.60 -7.89
C LYS A 94 10.91 -7.30 -6.47
N LEU A 95 10.76 -6.03 -6.09
CA LEU A 95 10.79 -5.61 -4.69
C LEU A 95 9.44 -5.91 -4.03
N VAL A 96 9.47 -6.59 -2.88
CA VAL A 96 8.29 -6.83 -2.07
C VAL A 96 8.13 -5.70 -1.06
N LEU A 97 7.06 -4.91 -1.18
CA LEU A 97 6.63 -3.99 -0.14
C LEU A 97 5.53 -4.65 0.68
N SER A 98 5.72 -4.71 2.00
CA SER A 98 4.76 -5.34 2.90
C SER A 98 4.65 -4.57 4.22
N THR A 99 3.58 -4.83 4.95
CA THR A 99 3.47 -4.43 6.36
C THR A 99 4.11 -5.49 7.25
N ILE A 100 4.57 -5.10 8.45
CA ILE A 100 5.18 -6.05 9.40
C ILE A 100 4.23 -7.21 9.74
N HIS A 101 2.93 -6.94 9.84
CA HIS A 101 1.92 -7.96 10.13
C HIS A 101 1.82 -9.01 9.01
N GLN A 102 1.80 -8.58 7.76
CA GLN A 102 1.73 -9.46 6.59
C GLN A 102 3.03 -10.25 6.37
N ALA A 103 4.15 -9.73 6.85
CA ALA A 103 5.45 -10.41 6.76
C ALA A 103 5.61 -11.60 7.72
N LYS A 104 4.67 -11.81 8.65
CA LYS A 104 4.76 -12.88 9.66
C LYS A 104 4.83 -14.26 8.99
N GLY A 105 5.88 -15.02 9.30
CA GLY A 105 6.10 -16.36 8.74
C GLY A 105 6.78 -16.39 7.37
N LEU A 106 7.09 -15.22 6.81
CA LEU A 106 7.91 -15.08 5.60
C LEU A 106 9.35 -14.68 5.98
N GLU A 107 10.31 -14.97 5.11
CA GLU A 107 11.72 -14.61 5.27
C GLU A 107 12.31 -14.20 3.92
N TRP A 108 13.25 -13.24 3.94
CA TRP A 108 13.95 -12.75 2.76
C TRP A 108 15.45 -12.64 3.01
N PRO A 109 16.30 -12.84 1.99
CA PRO A 109 17.75 -12.61 2.10
C PRO A 109 18.08 -11.25 2.69
N ILE A 110 17.42 -10.20 2.19
CA ILE A 110 17.66 -8.81 2.58
C ILE A 110 16.33 -8.18 2.99
N THR A 111 16.28 -7.55 4.17
CA THR A 111 15.09 -6.84 4.66
C THR A 111 15.42 -5.41 5.08
N PHE A 112 14.60 -4.46 4.61
CA PHE A 112 14.63 -3.07 5.05
C PHE A 112 13.43 -2.77 5.95
N VAL A 113 13.69 -2.36 7.19
CA VAL A 113 12.67 -1.86 8.12
C VAL A 113 12.73 -0.34 8.11
N LEU A 114 11.72 0.27 7.51
CA LEU A 114 11.65 1.71 7.31
C LEU A 114 10.94 2.42 8.47
N TRP A 115 11.15 3.73 8.58
CA TRP A 115 10.41 4.62 9.49
C TRP A 115 10.49 4.23 10.98
N LEU A 116 11.64 3.74 11.44
CA LEU A 116 11.93 3.50 12.85
C LEU A 116 12.11 4.82 13.61
N VAL A 117 11.01 5.53 13.83
CA VAL A 117 10.92 6.85 14.48
C VAL A 117 9.94 6.78 15.63
N ASP A 118 10.32 7.32 16.80
CA ASP A 118 9.41 7.44 17.95
C ASP A 118 8.20 8.31 17.56
N GLY A 119 7.00 7.79 17.73
CA GLY A 119 5.74 8.42 17.30
C GLY A 119 5.14 7.79 16.04
N ARG A 120 5.93 7.02 15.27
CA ARG A 120 5.46 6.20 14.14
C ARG A 120 5.64 4.72 14.41
N PHE A 121 6.85 4.31 14.76
CA PHE A 121 7.16 2.95 15.16
C PHE A 121 8.22 2.96 16.29
N PRO A 122 7.81 3.00 17.56
CA PRO A 122 6.44 2.78 18.02
C PRO A 122 5.48 3.95 17.75
N THR A 123 4.18 3.68 17.59
CA THR A 123 3.19 4.76 17.42
C THR A 123 3.08 5.64 18.68
N ALA A 124 2.76 6.93 18.49
CA ALA A 124 2.62 7.87 19.61
C ALA A 124 1.57 7.42 20.67
N GLN A 125 0.61 6.60 20.26
CA GLN A 125 -0.42 6.06 21.14
C GLN A 125 0.12 4.90 21.99
N SER A 126 0.76 3.91 21.35
CA SER A 126 1.28 2.74 22.08
C SER A 126 2.36 3.09 23.08
N MET A 127 3.14 4.14 22.80
CA MET A 127 4.15 4.67 23.73
C MET A 127 3.59 5.12 25.08
N ARG A 128 2.28 5.40 25.18
CA ARG A 128 1.62 5.86 26.42
C ARG A 128 1.19 4.70 27.32
N VAL A 129 1.07 3.49 26.77
CA VAL A 129 0.55 2.31 27.47
C VAL A 129 1.57 1.19 27.39
N ALA A 130 2.13 0.78 28.54
CA ALA A 130 3.21 -0.21 28.57
C ALA A 130 2.86 -1.51 27.83
N ALA A 131 1.64 -2.01 27.98
CA ALA A 131 1.19 -3.22 27.28
C ALA A 131 1.14 -3.07 25.75
N GLU A 132 0.73 -1.91 25.25
CA GLU A 132 0.70 -1.62 23.80
C GLU A 132 2.12 -1.43 23.26
N LEU A 133 3.01 -0.79 24.02
CA LEU A 133 4.41 -0.66 23.64
C LEU A 133 5.09 -2.03 23.53
N GLU A 134 4.80 -2.96 24.44
CA GLU A 134 5.31 -4.33 24.36
C GLU A 134 4.75 -5.10 23.15
N GLU A 135 3.53 -4.78 22.68
CA GLU A 135 3.01 -5.35 21.44
C GLU A 135 3.76 -4.81 20.22
N GLU A 136 4.04 -3.50 20.16
CA GLU A 136 4.84 -2.93 19.07
C GLU A 136 6.30 -3.42 19.12
N ARG A 137 6.84 -3.72 20.31
CA ARG A 137 8.14 -4.38 20.46
C ARG A 137 8.12 -5.79 19.87
N ARG A 138 7.04 -6.55 20.08
CA ARG A 138 6.85 -7.85 19.42
C ARG A 138 6.79 -7.70 17.91
N MET A 139 6.15 -6.65 17.40
CA MET A 139 6.17 -6.36 15.96
C MET A 139 7.57 -6.02 15.46
N PHE A 140 8.36 -5.24 16.21
CA PHE A 140 9.74 -4.95 15.85
C PHE A 140 10.58 -6.23 15.79
N TYR A 141 10.43 -7.12 16.78
CA TYR A 141 11.08 -8.45 16.76
C TYR A 141 10.67 -9.30 15.55
N VAL A 142 9.38 -9.29 15.17
CA VAL A 142 8.94 -9.98 13.96
C VAL A 142 9.65 -9.40 12.75
N ALA A 143 9.68 -8.07 12.59
CA ALA A 143 10.33 -7.39 11.46
C ALA A 143 11.82 -7.72 11.35
N THR A 144 12.56 -7.68 12.46
CA THR A 144 14.01 -7.98 12.46
C THR A 144 14.32 -9.44 12.15
N THR A 145 13.44 -10.36 12.55
CA THR A 145 13.59 -11.80 12.27
C THR A 145 13.09 -12.23 10.89
N ARG A 146 12.66 -11.30 10.03
CA ARG A 146 12.34 -11.62 8.62
C ARG A 146 13.60 -11.65 7.74
N ALA A 147 14.68 -11.02 8.19
CA ALA A 147 15.96 -10.99 7.48
C ALA A 147 16.72 -12.30 7.69
N ALA A 148 17.20 -12.90 6.60
CA ALA A 148 18.06 -14.08 6.65
C ALA A 148 19.55 -13.71 6.64
N ASP A 149 19.97 -12.84 5.72
CA ASP A 149 21.38 -12.47 5.52
C ASP A 149 21.67 -11.05 5.98
N GLU A 150 20.86 -10.07 5.54
CA GLU A 150 21.08 -8.65 5.82
C GLU A 150 19.82 -7.93 6.32
N LEU A 151 19.99 -7.16 7.39
CA LEU A 151 18.93 -6.36 8.01
C LEU A 151 19.34 -4.88 8.03
N TYR A 152 18.55 -4.06 7.35
CA TYR A 152 18.71 -2.62 7.32
C TYR A 152 17.61 -1.96 8.14
N LEU A 153 18.00 -1.22 9.17
CA LEU A 153 17.08 -0.49 10.06
C LEU A 153 17.19 1.00 9.76
N CYS A 154 16.13 1.57 9.19
CA CYS A 154 16.17 2.91 8.62
C CYS A 154 15.22 3.85 9.37
N TYR A 155 15.70 5.06 9.63
CA TYR A 155 14.88 6.18 10.07
C TYR A 155 15.37 7.47 9.41
N PRO A 156 14.48 8.37 8.99
CA PRO A 156 14.88 9.68 8.51
C PRO A 156 15.25 10.60 9.68
N THR A 157 16.31 11.38 9.54
CA THR A 157 16.69 12.40 10.54
C THR A 157 15.76 13.62 10.48
N ILE A 158 15.30 13.98 9.28
CA ILE A 158 14.45 15.14 9.03
C ILE A 158 13.26 14.70 8.19
N GLU A 159 12.06 15.15 8.56
CA GLU A 159 10.86 15.01 7.75
C GLU A 159 10.40 16.36 7.22
N HIS A 160 10.19 16.46 5.91
CA HIS A 160 9.61 17.61 5.26
C HIS A 160 8.09 17.43 5.14
N GLY A 161 7.31 18.23 5.87
CA GLY A 161 5.87 18.29 5.68
C GLY A 161 5.52 18.99 4.36
N LYS A 162 4.40 18.60 3.74
CA LYS A 162 3.97 19.17 2.44
C LYS A 162 3.85 20.70 2.43
N ASP A 163 3.48 21.30 3.57
CA ASP A 163 3.28 22.76 3.72
C ASP A 163 3.84 23.30 5.06
N GLY A 164 4.74 22.57 5.69
CA GLY A 164 5.20 22.84 7.06
C GLY A 164 6.71 22.90 7.21
N PRO A 165 7.21 23.43 8.35
CA PRO A 165 8.64 23.42 8.63
C PRO A 165 9.16 21.98 8.73
N ALA A 166 10.41 21.80 8.31
CA ALA A 166 11.11 20.53 8.47
C ALA A 166 11.17 20.16 9.95
N THR A 167 10.78 18.93 10.28
CA THR A 167 10.74 18.45 11.67
C THR A 167 11.89 17.47 11.90
N LEU A 168 12.64 17.70 12.97
CA LEU A 168 13.68 16.76 13.41
C LEU A 168 13.02 15.52 14.01
N MET A 169 13.30 14.37 13.43
CA MET A 169 12.76 13.09 13.87
C MET A 169 13.63 12.52 14.98
N ARG A 170 12.98 11.85 15.94
CA ARG A 170 13.69 11.09 16.99
C ARG A 170 13.75 9.62 16.57
N PRO A 171 14.92 8.96 16.61
CA PRO A 171 15.01 7.54 16.31
C PRO A 171 14.09 6.76 17.24
N SER A 172 13.53 5.67 16.74
CA SER A 172 12.75 4.73 17.53
C SER A 172 13.55 4.27 18.74
N ARG A 173 12.91 4.23 19.90
CA ARG A 173 13.52 3.63 21.11
C ARG A 173 13.99 2.20 20.90
N PHE A 174 13.38 1.44 20.00
CA PHE A 174 13.82 0.08 19.68
C PHE A 174 15.22 0.04 19.09
N LEU A 175 15.64 1.09 18.35
CA LEU A 175 17.01 1.26 17.89
C LEU A 175 17.98 1.55 19.04
N LEU A 176 17.54 2.32 20.03
CA LEU A 176 18.36 2.67 21.19
C LEU A 176 18.58 1.46 22.12
N GLU A 177 17.63 0.53 22.17
CA GLU A 177 17.73 -0.68 22.98
C GLU A 177 18.75 -1.70 22.44
N ILE A 178 18.88 -1.77 21.11
CA ILE A 178 19.90 -2.61 20.47
C ILE A 178 21.28 -1.95 20.45
N ASP A 179 21.34 -0.64 20.74
CA ASP A 179 22.56 0.15 20.84
C ASP A 179 23.31 -0.03 22.18
N ALA A 180 23.39 -1.28 22.63
CA ALA A 180 24.12 -1.66 23.83
C ALA A 180 25.56 -2.09 23.46
N PRO A 181 26.59 -1.67 24.22
CA PRO A 181 27.96 -2.12 23.98
C PRO A 181 28.14 -3.63 24.24
N PRO A 182 28.91 -4.37 23.41
CA PRO A 182 29.49 -3.91 22.15
C PRO A 182 28.43 -3.84 21.04
N ALA A 183 28.47 -2.76 20.26
CA ALA A 183 27.57 -2.61 19.11
C ALA A 183 27.85 -3.74 18.09
N VAL A 184 26.80 -4.42 17.67
CA VAL A 184 26.84 -5.54 16.70
C VAL A 184 26.39 -5.11 15.30
N PHE A 185 26.36 -3.80 15.05
CA PHE A 185 25.86 -3.22 13.80
C PHE A 185 26.72 -2.02 13.39
N GLU A 186 26.69 -1.73 12.09
CA GLU A 186 27.30 -0.53 11.52
C GLU A 186 26.27 0.60 11.44
N ARG A 187 26.72 1.85 11.66
CA ARG A 187 25.86 3.03 11.52
C ARG A 187 26.23 3.79 10.27
N TRP A 188 25.22 3.99 9.42
CA TRP A 188 25.36 4.71 8.16
C TRP A 188 24.58 6.02 8.26
N GLN A 189 25.23 7.15 7.99
CA GLN A 189 24.57 8.43 7.79
C GLN A 189 24.49 8.70 6.29
N ILE A 190 23.28 8.60 5.74
CA ILE A 190 23.02 8.84 4.33
C ILE A 190 22.61 10.30 4.19
N SER A 191 23.43 11.10 3.51
CA SER A 191 23.13 12.45 3.08
C SER A 191 23.07 12.49 1.56
N GLU A 192 22.11 13.22 0.98
CA GLU A 192 22.17 13.56 -0.43
C GLU A 192 23.43 14.41 -0.68
N GLU A 193 24.27 14.01 -1.63
CA GLU A 193 25.31 14.90 -2.13
C GLU A 193 24.63 16.14 -2.74
N PRO A 194 25.08 17.36 -2.44
CA PRO A 194 24.51 18.54 -3.07
C PRO A 194 24.72 18.45 -4.58
N GLU A 195 23.63 18.49 -5.35
CA GLU A 195 23.69 18.58 -6.81
C GLU A 195 24.52 19.80 -7.22
N GLY A 196 25.76 19.58 -7.67
CA GLY A 196 26.55 20.52 -8.44
C GLY A 196 27.33 21.60 -7.67
N SER A 197 28.55 21.26 -7.25
CA SER A 197 29.69 22.18 -7.32
C SER A 197 30.54 21.89 -8.57
N GLY A 198 29.88 21.85 -9.73
CA GLY A 198 30.55 21.90 -11.03
C GLY A 198 30.80 23.36 -11.41
N GLY A 199 31.98 23.87 -11.08
CA GLY A 199 32.50 25.15 -11.57
C GLY A 199 33.06 25.06 -12.98
#